data_AF-A0A2D1SS39-F1
#
_entry.id   AF-A0A2D1SS39-F1
#
_cell.length_a   1.000
_cell.length_b   1.000
_cell.length_c   1.000
_cell.angle_alpha   90.00
_cell.angle_beta   90.00
_cell.angle_gamma   90.00
#
_symmetry.space_group_name_H-M   'P 1'
#
loop_
_entity.id
_entity.type
_entity.pdbx_description
1 polymer ?
#
loop_
_entity_poly.entity_id
_entity_poly.type
_entity_poly.pdbx_seq_one_letter_code
_entity_poly.pdbx_strand_id
1 'polypeptide(L)'
;MADLRINLAGIKSPNPFWLASAPPTNSGYQVQRAFEAGWGGAVWKTLGEPILNVSSRFAAVSFNGQRVAGFNNIELITDRPLEVNLQEIYETKKRFPNHAIIVSLMVEPKQDKWHEIVKKVEAVGVDGLELNFGCPHGMAERGMGAASGQVPELVEKQTFWVKEVARTPVIVKLTPNITDITITAEAAARGGADAISMINTINSLAGVDLDSWNTVPHVGGKGAHGGYCGPAVKPIALNMVAECARNPFFNVPISGIGGISNWQDAAEFILMGATGVQVCTAAMHHGFSIVEDMIDGLNNYLDDKGIASVMDLVGQSVSRYSDWGDLDLNYKVVAEINNDVCINCNKCHIACEDTSHQCIDLYTESGRPMLKVREQDCVGCNLCSIVCPVDGAISMVERKSSIAPMTWNERQSLISNFAK
;
A
#
# COMPACT_ATOMS: atom_id res chain seq x y z
N MET A 1 -8.58 -24.90 6.85
CA MET A 1 -7.51 -23.93 7.09
C MET A 1 -6.56 -24.00 5.91
N ALA A 2 -6.72 -23.02 5.03
CA ALA A 2 -5.83 -22.77 3.91
C ALA A 2 -4.37 -22.59 4.35
N ASP A 3 -3.45 -22.80 3.41
CA ASP A 3 -2.03 -22.56 3.62
C ASP A 3 -1.71 -21.07 3.43
N LEU A 4 -1.37 -20.39 4.53
CA LEU A 4 -0.95 -18.97 4.47
C LEU A 4 0.54 -18.78 4.18
N ARG A 5 1.34 -19.84 4.09
CA ARG A 5 2.79 -19.69 3.89
C ARG A 5 3.08 -19.01 2.55
N ILE A 6 4.02 -18.07 2.57
CA ILE A 6 4.48 -17.36 1.36
C ILE A 6 5.95 -17.63 1.07
N ASN A 7 6.33 -17.40 -0.19
CA ASN A 7 7.71 -17.40 -0.65
C ASN A 7 7.96 -16.16 -1.53
N LEU A 8 8.54 -15.10 -0.95
CA LEU A 8 8.94 -13.90 -1.67
C LEU A 8 10.40 -14.05 -2.11
N ALA A 9 10.63 -14.41 -3.37
CA ALA A 9 11.95 -14.51 -3.97
C ALA A 9 12.96 -15.39 -3.18
N GLY A 10 12.48 -16.46 -2.55
CA GLY A 10 13.26 -17.38 -1.71
C GLY A 10 13.08 -17.16 -0.22
N ILE A 11 12.56 -16.00 0.20
CA ILE A 11 12.26 -15.69 1.61
C ILE A 11 10.93 -16.34 1.99
N LYS A 12 11.02 -17.38 2.83
CA LYS A 12 9.85 -18.12 3.32
C LYS A 12 9.32 -17.50 4.60
N SER A 13 8.00 -17.43 4.72
CA SER A 13 7.33 -16.92 5.91
C SER A 13 6.08 -17.74 6.26
N PRO A 14 5.73 -17.90 7.54
CA PRO A 14 4.54 -18.65 7.98
C PRO A 14 3.21 -18.09 7.48
N ASN A 15 3.15 -16.78 7.21
CA ASN A 15 1.96 -16.06 6.74
C ASN A 15 2.39 -14.81 5.95
N PRO A 16 1.49 -14.14 5.19
CA PRO A 16 1.88 -13.02 4.35
C PRO A 16 2.14 -11.70 5.11
N PHE A 17 1.97 -11.66 6.43
CA PHE A 17 1.98 -10.43 7.21
C PHE A 17 3.35 -10.16 7.82
N TRP A 18 4.06 -9.18 7.28
CA TRP A 18 5.33 -8.72 7.80
C TRP A 18 5.18 -7.36 8.47
N LEU A 19 5.92 -7.11 9.56
CA LEU A 19 6.08 -5.73 10.02
C LEU A 19 7.00 -4.97 9.08
N ALA A 20 6.63 -3.76 8.68
CA ALA A 20 7.47 -2.91 7.84
C ALA A 20 8.63 -2.27 8.63
N SER A 21 9.72 -1.92 7.95
CA SER A 21 10.85 -1.15 8.52
C SER A 21 10.38 0.22 9.01
N ALA A 22 10.15 0.34 10.33
CA ALA A 22 9.43 1.44 10.96
C ALA A 22 9.61 1.41 12.51
N PRO A 23 9.02 2.33 13.32
CA PRO A 23 9.14 2.27 14.78
C PRO A 23 8.82 0.90 15.42
N PRO A 24 7.85 0.10 14.92
CA PRO A 24 7.56 -1.22 15.48
C PRO A 24 8.69 -2.25 15.35
N THR A 25 9.71 -2.01 14.52
CA THR A 25 10.83 -2.94 14.25
C THR A 25 12.19 -2.35 14.63
N ASN A 26 12.22 -1.42 15.57
CA ASN A 26 13.45 -0.71 15.98
C ASN A 26 14.35 -1.52 16.93
N SER A 27 13.86 -2.60 17.53
CA SER A 27 14.62 -3.44 18.46
C SER A 27 14.21 -4.90 18.44
N GLY A 28 15.12 -5.78 18.86
CA GLY A 28 14.86 -7.20 18.99
C GLY A 28 13.72 -7.50 19.95
N TYR A 29 13.57 -6.76 21.05
CA TYR A 29 12.43 -6.92 21.95
C TYR A 29 11.08 -6.73 21.22
N GLN A 30 10.96 -5.70 20.38
CA GLN A 30 9.72 -5.45 19.65
C GLN A 30 9.45 -6.54 18.61
N VAL A 31 10.47 -6.91 17.83
CA VAL A 31 10.34 -7.93 16.78
C VAL A 31 10.01 -9.30 17.38
N GLN A 32 10.66 -9.68 18.48
CA GLN A 32 10.36 -10.94 19.18
C GLN A 32 8.92 -10.96 19.71
N ARG A 33 8.42 -9.86 20.28
CA ARG A 33 7.02 -9.76 20.70
C ARG A 33 6.03 -9.83 19.54
N ALA A 34 6.40 -9.31 18.37
CA ALA A 34 5.59 -9.46 17.17
C ALA A 34 5.54 -10.93 16.71
N PHE A 35 6.66 -11.63 16.70
CA PHE A 35 6.68 -13.06 16.38
C PHE A 35 5.91 -13.91 17.39
N GLU A 36 5.97 -13.57 18.69
CA GLU A 36 5.14 -14.20 19.72
C GLU A 36 3.63 -14.00 19.47
N ALA A 37 3.23 -12.86 18.89
CA ALA A 37 1.84 -12.59 18.51
C ALA A 37 1.41 -13.25 17.18
N GLY A 38 2.35 -13.82 16.41
CA GLY A 38 2.04 -14.55 15.17
C GLY A 38 2.41 -13.83 13.86
N TRP A 39 3.11 -12.70 13.89
CA TRP A 39 3.63 -12.05 12.67
C TRP A 39 4.56 -12.98 11.91
N GLY A 40 4.31 -13.22 10.62
CA GLY A 40 5.12 -14.14 9.80
C GLY A 40 6.54 -13.65 9.52
N GLY A 41 6.75 -12.34 9.59
CA GLY A 41 8.06 -11.74 9.36
C GLY A 41 8.16 -10.31 9.84
N ALA A 42 9.36 -9.77 9.81
CA ALA A 42 9.63 -8.39 10.12
C ALA A 42 10.78 -7.87 9.26
N VAL A 43 10.59 -6.67 8.74
CA VAL A 43 11.66 -5.87 8.16
C VAL A 43 12.21 -4.97 9.25
N TRP A 44 13.44 -5.25 9.68
CA TRP A 44 14.14 -4.50 10.71
C TRP A 44 14.27 -3.03 10.33
N LYS A 45 14.18 -2.13 11.32
CA LYS A 45 14.34 -0.69 11.09
C LYS A 45 15.66 -0.43 10.36
N THR A 46 15.58 0.44 9.35
CA THR A 46 16.68 0.78 8.45
C THR A 46 17.99 1.04 9.22
N LEU A 47 19.04 0.27 8.91
CA LEU A 47 20.38 0.42 9.45
C LEU A 47 21.25 1.24 8.49
N GLY A 48 22.18 2.00 9.07
CA GLY A 48 23.14 2.85 8.36
C GLY A 48 24.13 3.46 9.35
N GLU A 49 24.83 4.51 8.93
CA GLU A 49 25.62 5.30 9.87
C GLU A 49 24.69 5.97 10.91
N PRO A 50 24.99 5.90 12.22
CA PRO A 50 24.11 6.44 13.25
C PRO A 50 23.82 7.92 13.03
N ILE A 51 22.56 8.28 13.23
CA ILE A 51 22.04 9.63 13.09
C ILE A 51 21.34 10.06 14.38
N LEU A 52 21.02 11.35 14.49
CA LEU A 52 20.25 11.88 15.61
C LEU A 52 18.85 12.26 15.13
N ASN A 53 17.85 11.60 15.69
CA ASN A 53 16.45 11.99 15.51
C ASN A 53 16.12 13.24 16.33
N VAL A 54 15.20 14.05 15.80
CA VAL A 54 14.56 15.13 16.58
C VAL A 54 13.51 14.58 17.55
N SER A 55 13.14 15.40 18.53
CA SER A 55 12.03 15.14 19.45
C SER A 55 10.76 15.83 18.95
N SER A 56 9.59 15.20 19.14
CA SER A 56 8.31 15.58 18.50
C SER A 56 8.34 15.35 16.98
N ARG A 57 8.30 14.07 16.58
CA ARG A 57 8.51 13.65 15.18
C ARG A 57 7.32 12.91 14.55
N PHE A 58 6.18 12.92 15.21
CA PHE A 58 4.93 12.37 14.71
C PHE A 58 3.82 13.40 14.83
N ALA A 59 2.94 13.40 13.84
CA ALA A 59 1.62 14.01 13.90
C ALA A 59 0.57 13.01 13.44
N ALA A 60 -0.67 13.24 13.82
CA ALA A 60 -1.81 12.48 13.34
C ALA A 60 -2.73 13.41 12.55
N VAL A 61 -3.32 12.87 11.48
CA VAL A 61 -4.48 13.50 10.83
C VAL A 61 -5.73 12.90 11.46
N SER A 62 -6.64 13.74 11.94
CA SER A 62 -7.94 13.32 12.46
C SER A 62 -9.01 13.46 11.37
N PHE A 63 -9.97 12.55 11.34
CA PHE A 63 -11.07 12.58 10.35
C PHE A 63 -12.34 12.01 10.98
N ASN A 64 -13.49 12.68 10.78
CA ASN A 64 -14.81 12.23 11.26
C ASN A 64 -14.85 11.74 12.73
N GLY A 65 -14.21 12.47 13.64
CA GLY A 65 -14.16 12.12 15.07
C GLY A 65 -13.13 11.05 15.44
N GLN A 66 -12.51 10.38 14.47
CA GLN A 66 -11.38 9.50 14.69
C GLN A 66 -10.10 10.33 14.86
N ARG A 67 -9.45 10.20 16.02
CA ARG A 67 -8.23 10.96 16.35
C ARG A 67 -7.07 10.62 15.42
N VAL A 68 -6.95 9.36 15.00
CA VAL A 68 -5.88 8.87 14.14
C VAL A 68 -6.48 8.24 12.89
N ALA A 69 -6.63 9.02 11.83
CA ALA A 69 -6.95 8.56 10.48
C ALA A 69 -5.68 8.27 9.65
N GLY A 70 -4.52 8.73 10.10
CA GLY A 70 -3.21 8.44 9.55
C GLY A 70 -2.12 9.19 10.34
N PHE A 71 -0.86 8.83 10.14
CA PHE A 71 0.27 9.50 10.76
C PHE A 71 1.12 10.21 9.71
N ASN A 72 1.63 11.38 10.05
CA ASN A 72 2.77 11.99 9.40
C ASN A 72 3.99 11.85 10.32
N ASN A 73 5.16 11.59 9.76
CA ASN A 73 6.39 11.47 10.55
C ASN A 73 7.58 12.16 9.89
N ILE A 74 8.48 12.67 10.74
CA ILE A 74 9.82 13.18 10.38
C ILE A 74 10.90 12.33 11.06
N GLU A 75 10.62 11.03 11.25
CA GLU A 75 11.56 10.08 11.86
C GLU A 75 12.48 9.45 10.83
N LEU A 76 13.78 9.52 11.09
CA LEU A 76 14.81 9.05 10.18
C LEU A 76 15.08 7.53 10.37
N ILE A 77 16.26 7.05 9.94
CA ILE A 77 16.72 5.68 10.19
C ILE A 77 17.01 5.43 11.69
N THR A 78 17.49 4.23 12.04
CA THR A 78 17.85 3.93 13.43
C THR A 78 18.87 4.93 13.98
N ASP A 79 18.65 5.41 15.20
CA ASP A 79 19.66 6.12 16.01
C ASP A 79 20.44 5.17 16.93
N ARG A 80 20.07 3.89 16.94
CA ARG A 80 20.73 2.85 17.74
C ARG A 80 22.03 2.37 17.07
N PRO A 81 23.08 2.07 17.86
CA PRO A 81 24.34 1.56 17.31
C PRO A 81 24.16 0.31 16.46
N LEU A 82 24.97 0.19 15.39
CA LEU A 82 24.91 -0.94 14.46
C LEU A 82 25.12 -2.27 15.20
N GLU A 83 26.15 -2.38 16.03
CA GLU A 83 26.50 -3.62 16.74
C GLU A 83 25.37 -4.11 17.66
N VAL A 84 24.64 -3.20 18.30
CA VAL A 84 23.48 -3.55 19.14
C VAL A 84 22.37 -4.16 18.28
N ASN A 85 22.10 -3.58 17.11
CA ASN A 85 21.12 -4.14 16.19
C ASN A 85 21.57 -5.51 15.66
N LEU A 86 22.82 -5.65 15.25
CA LEU A 86 23.37 -6.92 14.75
C LEU A 86 23.27 -8.04 15.80
N GLN A 87 23.61 -7.75 17.06
CA GLN A 87 23.45 -8.70 18.16
C GLN A 87 21.98 -9.09 18.36
N GLU A 88 21.07 -8.12 18.38
CA GLU A 88 19.64 -8.39 18.56
C GLU A 88 19.01 -9.16 17.40
N ILE A 89 19.43 -8.88 16.16
CA ILE A 89 19.02 -9.62 14.96
C ILE A 89 19.45 -11.08 15.08
N TYR A 90 20.72 -11.33 15.43
CA TYR A 90 21.26 -12.68 15.62
C TYR A 90 20.45 -13.47 16.65
N GLU A 91 20.23 -12.90 17.84
CA GLU A 91 19.47 -13.58 18.90
C GLU A 91 18.01 -13.79 18.52
N THR A 92 17.40 -12.84 17.80
CA THR A 92 16.03 -12.95 17.31
C THR A 92 15.90 -14.07 16.28
N LYS A 93 16.82 -14.14 15.30
CA LYS A 93 16.80 -15.21 14.29
C LYS A 93 17.01 -16.58 14.92
N LYS A 94 17.94 -16.68 15.87
CA LYS A 94 18.20 -17.92 16.62
C LYS A 94 16.97 -18.40 17.39
N ARG A 95 16.22 -17.47 18.00
CA ARG A 95 15.01 -17.77 18.76
C ARG A 95 13.81 -18.10 17.87
N PHE A 96 13.72 -17.48 16.69
CA PHE A 96 12.60 -17.61 15.75
C PHE A 96 13.07 -18.04 14.35
N PRO A 97 13.61 -19.26 14.18
CA PRO A 97 14.27 -19.68 12.93
C PRO A 97 13.32 -19.74 11.73
N ASN A 98 12.03 -19.96 11.96
CA ASN A 98 11.01 -20.11 10.92
C ASN A 98 10.32 -18.78 10.52
N HIS A 99 10.65 -17.67 11.17
CA HIS A 99 10.12 -16.35 10.84
C HIS A 99 11.09 -15.60 9.94
N ALA A 100 10.54 -14.84 8.99
CA ALA A 100 11.35 -14.07 8.06
C ALA A 100 11.91 -12.82 8.76
N ILE A 101 13.23 -12.65 8.72
CA ILE A 101 13.92 -11.44 9.17
C ILE A 101 14.64 -10.83 7.98
N ILE A 102 14.14 -9.69 7.55
CA ILE A 102 14.74 -8.86 6.51
C ILE A 102 15.36 -7.65 7.19
N VAL A 103 16.56 -7.25 6.80
CA VAL A 103 17.17 -6.03 7.34
C VAL A 103 17.13 -4.92 6.30
N SER A 104 16.46 -3.83 6.66
CA SER A 104 16.43 -2.62 5.84
C SER A 104 17.75 -1.87 5.95
N LEU A 105 18.30 -1.38 4.85
CA LEU A 105 19.62 -0.75 4.76
C LEU A 105 19.57 0.56 3.99
N MET A 106 20.34 1.52 4.47
CA MET A 106 20.59 2.78 3.77
C MET A 106 21.97 3.33 4.14
N VAL A 107 22.85 3.43 3.16
CA VAL A 107 24.20 3.97 3.30
C VAL A 107 24.48 4.97 2.18
N GLU A 108 25.60 5.69 2.27
CA GLU A 108 26.06 6.55 1.18
C GLU A 108 26.13 5.77 -0.14
N PRO A 109 25.83 6.40 -1.29
CA PRO A 109 25.83 5.75 -2.61
C PRO A 109 27.27 5.49 -3.11
N LYS A 110 28.00 4.66 -2.37
CA LYS A 110 29.35 4.21 -2.64
C LYS A 110 29.40 2.69 -2.54
N GLN A 111 30.04 2.07 -3.53
CA GLN A 111 30.08 0.62 -3.68
C GLN A 111 30.72 -0.08 -2.47
N ASP A 112 31.83 0.44 -1.95
CA ASP A 112 32.54 -0.10 -0.78
C ASP A 112 31.68 -0.07 0.49
N LYS A 113 30.93 1.02 0.70
CA LYS A 113 30.00 1.16 1.83
C LYS A 113 28.86 0.14 1.76
N TRP A 114 28.27 -0.06 0.59
CA TRP A 114 27.27 -1.11 0.36
C TRP A 114 27.86 -2.50 0.60
N HIS A 115 29.07 -2.77 0.08
CA HIS A 115 29.73 -4.07 0.26
C HIS A 115 30.01 -4.40 1.72
N GLU A 116 30.45 -3.41 2.51
CA GLU A 116 30.75 -3.58 3.93
C GLU A 116 29.50 -3.92 4.74
N ILE A 117 28.43 -3.12 4.61
CA ILE A 117 27.23 -3.29 5.42
C ILE A 117 26.48 -4.59 5.10
N VAL A 118 26.42 -4.98 3.82
CA VAL A 118 25.80 -6.24 3.38
C VAL A 118 26.47 -7.43 4.04
N LYS A 119 27.81 -7.50 4.01
CA LYS A 119 28.56 -8.61 4.62
C LYS A 119 28.33 -8.71 6.14
N LYS A 120 28.32 -7.57 6.84
CA LYS A 120 28.07 -7.54 8.30
C LYS A 120 26.68 -8.04 8.66
N VAL A 121 25.67 -7.64 7.88
CA VAL A 121 24.27 -7.98 8.13
C VAL A 121 23.96 -9.43 7.76
N GLU A 122 24.50 -9.94 6.65
CA GLU A 122 24.34 -11.36 6.30
C GLU A 122 25.04 -12.29 7.31
N ALA A 123 26.15 -11.85 7.92
CA ALA A 123 26.88 -12.63 8.91
C ALA A 123 26.05 -12.95 10.18
N VAL A 124 24.99 -12.19 10.46
CA VAL A 124 24.08 -12.47 11.59
C VAL A 124 22.87 -13.34 11.22
N GLY A 125 22.82 -13.86 9.98
CA GLY A 125 21.88 -14.92 9.57
C GLY A 125 20.49 -14.44 9.13
N VAL A 126 20.39 -13.22 8.58
CA VAL A 126 19.13 -12.70 8.04
C VAL A 126 18.65 -13.51 6.83
N ASP A 127 17.34 -13.48 6.56
CA ASP A 127 16.75 -14.18 5.41
C ASP A 127 16.78 -13.33 4.13
N GLY A 128 16.98 -12.02 4.25
CA GLY A 128 17.06 -11.09 3.13
C GLY A 128 17.44 -9.67 3.53
N LEU A 129 17.61 -8.83 2.52
CA LEU A 129 17.96 -7.42 2.65
C LEU A 129 16.86 -6.56 2.02
N GLU A 130 16.61 -5.38 2.57
CA GLU A 130 15.74 -4.37 1.94
C GLU A 130 16.50 -3.06 1.73
N LEU A 131 16.68 -2.61 0.49
CA LEU A 131 17.35 -1.35 0.18
C LEU A 131 16.35 -0.21 0.28
N ASN A 132 16.50 0.64 1.30
CA ASN A 132 15.58 1.73 1.53
C ASN A 132 15.91 2.94 0.65
N PHE A 133 15.33 2.97 -0.55
CA PHE A 133 15.37 4.13 -1.44
C PHE A 133 14.14 5.03 -1.29
N GLY A 134 13.40 4.88 -0.19
CA GLY A 134 12.08 5.49 -0.04
C GLY A 134 11.96 6.63 0.95
N CYS A 135 12.93 6.84 1.85
CA CYS A 135 12.83 7.85 2.91
C CYS A 135 12.71 9.28 2.33
N PRO A 136 11.57 9.97 2.51
CA PRO A 136 11.33 11.24 1.80
C PRO A 136 11.99 12.46 2.46
N HIS A 137 12.47 12.35 3.71
CA HIS A 137 12.94 13.49 4.51
C HIS A 137 14.28 13.19 5.21
N GLY A 138 15.01 14.27 5.56
CA GLY A 138 16.26 14.32 6.34
C GLY A 138 17.50 13.59 5.80
N MET A 139 17.32 12.76 4.78
CA MET A 139 18.37 12.01 4.08
C MET A 139 18.48 12.44 2.62
N ALA A 140 17.43 13.07 2.09
CA ALA A 140 17.41 13.62 0.74
C ALA A 140 18.46 14.74 0.58
N GLU A 141 18.71 15.55 1.62
CA GLU A 141 19.76 16.57 1.61
C GLU A 141 21.17 15.97 1.49
N ARG A 142 21.31 14.67 1.76
CA ARG A 142 22.57 13.91 1.61
C ARG A 142 22.57 13.00 0.37
N GLY A 143 21.59 13.15 -0.53
CA GLY A 143 21.47 12.35 -1.75
C GLY A 143 21.03 10.89 -1.54
N MET A 144 20.54 10.55 -0.34
CA MET A 144 20.11 9.21 0.06
C MET A 144 18.57 9.11 0.16
N GLY A 145 18.05 7.89 0.35
CA GLY A 145 16.61 7.65 0.46
C GLY A 145 15.88 8.00 -0.84
N ALA A 146 14.79 8.76 -0.76
CA ALA A 146 13.98 9.15 -1.91
C ALA A 146 14.77 9.93 -2.96
N ALA A 147 15.83 10.66 -2.59
CA ALA A 147 16.69 11.35 -3.56
C ALA A 147 17.44 10.36 -4.47
N SER A 148 17.78 9.17 -3.97
CA SER A 148 18.27 8.06 -4.80
C SER A 148 17.11 7.33 -5.49
N GLY A 149 16.02 7.07 -4.77
CA GLY A 149 14.88 6.29 -5.27
C GLY A 149 14.07 6.95 -6.38
N GLN A 150 14.21 8.25 -6.58
CA GLN A 150 13.58 8.99 -7.68
C GLN A 150 14.41 8.96 -8.98
N VAL A 151 15.66 8.47 -8.92
CA VAL A 151 16.59 8.47 -10.05
C VAL A 151 16.83 7.03 -10.49
N PRO A 152 16.21 6.57 -11.59
CA PRO A 152 16.31 5.18 -12.05
C PRO A 152 17.75 4.67 -12.17
N GLU A 153 18.67 5.49 -12.67
CA GLU A 153 20.07 5.14 -12.83
C GLU A 153 20.77 4.89 -11.48
N LEU A 154 20.40 5.62 -10.43
CA LEU A 154 20.93 5.40 -9.09
C LEU A 154 20.31 4.17 -8.43
N VAL A 155 19.03 3.89 -8.67
CA VAL A 155 18.37 2.66 -8.20
C VAL A 155 19.05 1.44 -8.80
N GLU A 156 19.21 1.42 -10.13
CA GLU A 156 19.85 0.32 -10.84
C GLU A 156 21.29 0.11 -10.37
N LYS A 157 22.07 1.18 -10.31
CA LYS A 157 23.49 1.12 -9.94
C LYS A 157 23.73 0.65 -8.51
N GLN A 158 22.97 1.16 -7.54
CA GLN A 158 23.12 0.77 -6.14
C GLN A 158 22.63 -0.66 -5.89
N THR A 159 21.53 -1.05 -6.54
CA THR A 159 21.06 -2.44 -6.49
C THR A 159 22.12 -3.38 -7.05
N PHE A 160 22.73 -3.03 -8.18
CA PHE A 160 23.84 -3.80 -8.76
C PHE A 160 25.00 -3.96 -7.78
N TRP A 161 25.45 -2.87 -7.13
CA TRP A 161 26.53 -2.94 -6.14
C TRP A 161 26.23 -3.87 -4.97
N VAL A 162 24.98 -3.88 -4.48
CA VAL A 162 24.57 -4.82 -3.43
C VAL A 162 24.60 -6.25 -3.94
N LYS A 163 24.08 -6.49 -5.15
CA LYS A 163 24.03 -7.83 -5.76
C LYS A 163 25.38 -8.42 -6.09
N GLU A 164 26.45 -7.62 -6.22
CA GLU A 164 27.81 -8.13 -6.36
C GLU A 164 28.29 -8.95 -5.14
N VAL A 165 27.75 -8.67 -3.94
CA VAL A 165 28.21 -9.31 -2.70
C VAL A 165 27.11 -10.04 -1.93
N ALA A 166 25.84 -9.69 -2.12
CA ALA A 166 24.72 -10.30 -1.41
C ALA A 166 24.55 -11.77 -1.81
N ARG A 167 24.37 -12.62 -0.80
CA ARG A 167 24.05 -14.05 -0.96
C ARG A 167 22.60 -14.36 -0.63
N THR A 168 21.95 -13.47 0.12
CA THR A 168 20.53 -13.49 0.44
C THR A 168 19.74 -12.66 -0.57
N PRO A 169 18.42 -12.91 -0.71
CA PRO A 169 17.57 -12.10 -1.58
C PRO A 169 17.58 -10.62 -1.21
N VAL A 170 17.60 -9.76 -2.22
CA VAL A 170 17.62 -8.31 -2.11
C VAL A 170 16.29 -7.74 -2.60
N ILE A 171 15.59 -7.09 -1.68
CA ILE A 171 14.35 -6.36 -1.92
C ILE A 171 14.70 -4.88 -2.10
N VAL A 172 14.14 -4.20 -3.10
CA VAL A 172 14.31 -2.74 -3.25
C VAL A 172 13.02 -2.01 -2.86
N LYS A 173 13.09 -1.15 -1.83
CA LYS A 173 11.94 -0.39 -1.35
C LYS A 173 11.79 0.94 -2.05
N LEU A 174 10.73 1.07 -2.85
CA LEU A 174 10.52 2.22 -3.72
C LEU A 174 9.71 3.35 -3.06
N THR A 175 10.06 4.57 -3.45
CA THR A 175 9.34 5.79 -3.06
C THR A 175 8.10 5.99 -3.95
N PRO A 176 6.95 6.36 -3.38
CA PRO A 176 5.78 6.77 -4.19
C PRO A 176 5.89 8.22 -4.68
N ASN A 177 6.92 8.96 -4.26
CA ASN A 177 7.07 10.38 -4.56
C ASN A 177 7.69 10.57 -5.95
N ILE A 178 7.09 9.98 -6.98
CA ILE A 178 7.57 9.97 -8.36
C ILE A 178 6.39 9.99 -9.32
N THR A 179 6.62 10.43 -10.56
CA THR A 179 5.59 10.45 -11.62
C THR A 179 5.15 9.06 -12.02
N ASP A 180 6.11 8.16 -12.24
CA ASP A 180 5.86 6.78 -12.65
C ASP A 180 6.81 5.85 -11.89
N ILE A 181 6.23 5.02 -11.03
CA ILE A 181 6.96 4.08 -10.19
C ILE A 181 7.45 2.86 -10.98
N THR A 182 6.83 2.55 -12.12
CA THR A 182 7.21 1.39 -12.94
C THR A 182 8.64 1.53 -13.46
N ILE A 183 9.07 2.75 -13.78
CA ILE A 183 10.41 3.06 -14.27
C ILE A 183 11.49 2.72 -13.23
N THR A 184 11.24 3.03 -11.95
CA THR A 184 12.20 2.71 -10.88
C THR A 184 12.11 1.26 -10.44
N ALA A 185 10.93 0.62 -10.57
CA ALA A 185 10.78 -0.82 -10.39
C ALA A 185 11.56 -1.62 -11.43
N GLU A 186 11.47 -1.26 -12.71
CA GLU A 186 12.28 -1.85 -13.77
C GLU A 186 13.78 -1.61 -13.54
N ALA A 187 14.17 -0.41 -13.10
CA ALA A 187 15.56 -0.11 -12.78
C ALA A 187 16.09 -0.98 -11.64
N ALA A 188 15.30 -1.21 -10.60
CA ALA A 188 15.64 -2.15 -9.53
C ALA A 188 15.83 -3.56 -10.08
N ALA A 189 14.91 -4.04 -10.92
CA ALA A 189 15.00 -5.36 -11.56
C ALA A 189 16.26 -5.49 -12.46
N ARG A 190 16.58 -4.47 -13.28
CA ARG A 190 17.81 -4.43 -14.09
C ARG A 190 19.08 -4.44 -13.25
N GLY A 191 19.05 -3.80 -12.08
CA GLY A 191 20.12 -3.85 -11.08
C GLY A 191 20.25 -5.21 -10.40
N GLY A 192 19.34 -6.15 -10.67
CA GLY A 192 19.36 -7.51 -10.14
C GLY A 192 18.59 -7.70 -8.84
N ALA A 193 17.66 -6.80 -8.49
CA ALA A 193 16.77 -7.00 -7.35
C ALA A 193 16.02 -8.34 -7.49
N ASP A 194 15.92 -9.10 -6.40
CA ASP A 194 15.17 -10.36 -6.39
C ASP A 194 13.67 -10.12 -6.14
N ALA A 195 13.34 -8.99 -5.52
CA ALA A 195 11.97 -8.50 -5.31
C ALA A 195 11.98 -6.97 -5.13
N ILE A 196 10.79 -6.37 -5.16
CA ILE A 196 10.58 -4.98 -4.74
C ILE A 196 9.64 -4.94 -3.53
N SER A 197 9.73 -3.87 -2.75
CA SER A 197 8.69 -3.53 -1.79
C SER A 197 8.17 -2.12 -2.05
N MET A 198 6.85 -1.95 -1.95
CA MET A 198 6.24 -0.66 -2.25
C MET A 198 4.88 -0.48 -1.59
N ILE A 199 4.55 0.70 -1.08
CA ILE A 199 5.31 1.96 -1.17
C ILE A 199 5.90 2.40 0.17
N ASN A 200 6.92 3.25 0.12
CA ASN A 200 7.29 4.08 1.27
C ASN A 200 6.22 5.17 1.52
N THR A 201 6.44 6.05 2.49
CA THR A 201 5.47 7.10 2.86
C THR A 201 5.34 8.20 1.81
N ILE A 202 4.15 8.82 1.75
CA ILE A 202 3.85 9.94 0.84
C ILE A 202 4.33 11.25 1.46
N ASN A 203 5.09 12.06 0.71
CA ASN A 203 5.57 13.35 1.20
C ASN A 203 4.40 14.31 1.44
N SER A 204 4.34 14.93 2.62
CA SER A 204 3.15 15.63 3.08
C SER A 204 3.42 16.55 4.28
N LEU A 205 2.44 17.40 4.57
CA LEU A 205 2.35 18.20 5.79
C LEU A 205 1.06 17.82 6.52
N ALA A 206 1.11 17.54 7.83
CA ALA A 206 -0.08 17.08 8.56
C ALA A 206 -1.07 18.21 8.86
N GLY A 207 -0.56 19.42 9.09
CA GLY A 207 -1.38 20.58 9.40
C GLY A 207 -0.56 21.76 9.91
N VAL A 208 -1.28 22.83 10.24
CA VAL A 208 -0.76 24.06 10.84
C VAL A 208 -1.64 24.40 12.04
N ASP A 209 -1.02 24.67 13.17
CA ASP A 209 -1.67 25.18 14.36
C ASP A 209 -2.14 26.63 14.11
N LEU A 210 -3.42 26.93 14.31
CA LEU A 210 -4.00 28.20 13.88
C LEU A 210 -3.65 29.39 14.80
N ASP A 211 -3.20 29.11 16.03
CA ASP A 211 -2.83 30.14 17.00
C ASP A 211 -1.35 30.53 16.85
N SER A 212 -0.47 29.55 16.71
CA SER A 212 0.98 29.75 16.61
C SER A 212 1.52 29.79 15.18
N TRP A 213 0.73 29.32 14.20
CA TRP A 213 1.11 29.11 12.79
C TRP A 213 2.28 28.15 12.59
N ASN A 214 2.65 27.41 13.63
CA ASN A 214 3.61 26.33 13.50
C ASN A 214 2.98 25.16 12.75
N THR A 215 3.78 24.45 11.98
CA THR A 215 3.36 23.17 11.42
C THR A 215 3.15 22.12 12.52
N VAL A 216 2.45 21.05 12.18
CA VAL A 216 2.26 19.90 13.06
C VAL A 216 2.90 18.66 12.42
N PRO A 217 3.95 18.04 13.02
CA PRO A 217 4.65 18.51 14.21
C PRO A 217 5.58 19.71 13.88
N HIS A 218 6.12 20.34 14.92
CA HIS A 218 7.23 21.28 14.80
C HIS A 218 8.28 20.99 15.87
N VAL A 219 9.52 21.41 15.59
CA VAL A 219 10.67 21.30 16.49
C VAL A 219 11.22 22.70 16.72
N GLY A 220 11.08 23.23 17.94
CA GLY A 220 11.56 24.57 18.28
C GLY A 220 10.96 25.70 17.41
N GLY A 221 9.69 25.57 17.02
CA GLY A 221 9.00 26.54 16.15
C GLY A 221 9.23 26.35 14.65
N LYS A 222 9.87 25.25 14.22
CA LYS A 222 10.12 24.96 12.80
C LYS A 222 9.53 23.63 12.35
N GLY A 223 8.90 23.67 11.19
CA GLY A 223 8.37 22.50 10.49
C GLY A 223 9.30 21.92 9.45
N ALA A 224 9.04 20.68 9.08
CA ALA A 224 9.56 20.04 7.88
C ALA A 224 8.44 19.23 7.22
N HIS A 225 8.59 18.96 5.93
CA HIS A 225 7.73 17.97 5.28
C HIS A 225 8.05 16.57 5.84
N GLY A 226 7.04 15.73 5.92
CA GLY A 226 7.12 14.40 6.51
C GLY A 226 6.47 13.33 5.65
N GLY A 227 6.61 12.09 6.07
CA GLY A 227 5.98 10.94 5.42
C GLY A 227 4.61 10.63 6.00
N TYR A 228 3.55 10.74 5.18
CA TYR A 228 2.21 10.30 5.52
C TYR A 228 2.04 8.79 5.28
N CYS A 229 1.39 8.14 6.24
CA CYS A 229 1.03 6.73 6.25
C CYS A 229 -0.33 6.53 6.91
N GLY A 230 -0.96 5.39 6.61
CA GLY A 230 -2.28 5.04 7.12
C GLY A 230 -3.28 4.73 6.00
N PRO A 231 -4.55 4.47 6.34
CA PRO A 231 -5.57 4.00 5.40
C PRO A 231 -5.71 4.83 4.12
N ALA A 232 -5.56 6.16 4.18
CA ALA A 232 -5.69 6.99 2.97
C ALA A 232 -4.55 6.77 1.94
N VAL A 233 -3.47 6.09 2.32
CA VAL A 233 -2.40 5.66 1.40
C VAL A 233 -2.77 4.40 0.61
N LYS A 234 -3.68 3.56 1.13
CA LYS A 234 -4.10 2.29 0.50
C LYS A 234 -4.40 2.42 -1.00
N PRO A 235 -5.30 3.33 -1.46
CA PRO A 235 -5.64 3.40 -2.88
C PRO A 235 -4.44 3.79 -3.77
N ILE A 236 -3.52 4.62 -3.26
CA ILE A 236 -2.31 5.02 -3.99
C ILE A 236 -1.34 3.85 -4.10
N ALA A 237 -1.11 3.16 -2.98
CA ALA A 237 -0.25 1.98 -2.93
C ALA A 237 -0.78 0.84 -3.80
N LEU A 238 -2.08 0.58 -3.76
CA LEU A 238 -2.74 -0.47 -4.54
C LEU A 238 -2.64 -0.20 -6.05
N ASN A 239 -2.83 1.06 -6.47
CA ASN A 239 -2.58 1.47 -7.86
C ASN A 239 -1.13 1.16 -8.26
N MET A 240 -0.15 1.61 -7.48
CA MET A 240 1.27 1.42 -7.82
C MET A 240 1.68 -0.07 -7.89
N VAL A 241 1.15 -0.90 -6.99
CA VAL A 241 1.31 -2.36 -7.06
C VAL A 241 0.69 -2.91 -8.34
N ALA A 242 -0.53 -2.49 -8.69
CA ALA A 242 -1.21 -2.93 -9.90
C ALA A 242 -0.47 -2.53 -11.18
N GLU A 243 0.04 -1.31 -11.25
CA GLU A 243 0.84 -0.81 -12.38
C GLU A 243 2.11 -1.62 -12.59
N CYS A 244 2.83 -1.96 -11.50
CA CYS A 244 4.02 -2.79 -11.60
C CYS A 244 3.67 -4.24 -11.94
N ALA A 245 2.62 -4.80 -11.33
CA ALA A 245 2.21 -6.18 -11.55
C ALA A 245 1.69 -6.44 -12.98
N ARG A 246 1.06 -5.45 -13.61
CA ARG A 246 0.61 -5.56 -15.02
C ARG A 246 1.70 -5.24 -16.05
N ASN A 247 2.81 -4.63 -15.62
CA ASN A 247 3.87 -4.22 -16.53
C ASN A 247 4.59 -5.45 -17.10
N PRO A 248 4.55 -5.68 -18.43
CA PRO A 248 5.17 -6.86 -19.04
C PRO A 248 6.70 -6.89 -18.97
N PHE A 249 7.34 -5.76 -18.67
CA PHE A 249 8.80 -5.64 -18.53
C PHE A 249 9.27 -5.88 -17.09
N PHE A 250 8.36 -6.18 -16.18
CA PHE A 250 8.62 -6.34 -14.76
C PHE A 250 8.14 -7.71 -14.29
N ASN A 251 9.04 -8.55 -13.75
CA ASN A 251 8.72 -9.93 -13.38
C ASN A 251 9.20 -10.36 -12.00
N VAL A 252 9.68 -9.43 -11.16
CA VAL A 252 10.14 -9.77 -9.82
C VAL A 252 8.98 -9.66 -8.82
N PRO A 253 8.92 -10.53 -7.79
CA PRO A 253 7.87 -10.49 -6.78
C PRO A 253 7.74 -9.15 -6.05
N ILE A 254 6.51 -8.82 -5.62
CA ILE A 254 6.18 -7.56 -4.95
C ILE A 254 5.81 -7.83 -3.48
N SER A 255 6.44 -7.11 -2.56
CA SER A 255 6.01 -6.98 -1.17
C SER A 255 5.19 -5.69 -1.02
N GLY A 256 3.86 -5.80 -0.94
CA GLY A 256 2.94 -4.66 -0.87
C GLY A 256 2.96 -3.95 0.49
N ILE A 257 2.88 -2.62 0.51
CA ILE A 257 2.96 -1.77 1.71
C ILE A 257 2.11 -0.52 1.48
N GLY A 258 1.29 -0.14 2.47
CA GLY A 258 0.62 1.16 2.49
C GLY A 258 -0.85 1.06 2.84
N GLY A 259 -1.23 1.55 4.02
CA GLY A 259 -2.63 1.64 4.45
C GLY A 259 -3.33 0.34 4.77
N ILE A 260 -2.65 -0.81 4.70
CA ILE A 260 -3.20 -2.11 5.11
C ILE A 260 -3.51 -2.11 6.61
N SER A 261 -4.76 -2.40 6.94
CA SER A 261 -5.29 -2.33 8.31
C SER A 261 -6.04 -3.58 8.76
N ASN A 262 -6.38 -4.48 7.83
CA ASN A 262 -7.13 -5.71 8.07
C ASN A 262 -6.80 -6.77 6.99
N TRP A 263 -7.47 -7.92 7.07
CA TRP A 263 -7.25 -9.02 6.13
C TRP A 263 -7.80 -8.73 4.71
N GLN A 264 -8.89 -7.96 4.58
CA GLN A 264 -9.47 -7.59 3.28
C GLN A 264 -8.49 -6.74 2.49
N ASP A 265 -7.89 -5.74 3.14
CA ASP A 265 -6.84 -4.91 2.54
C ASP A 265 -5.69 -5.79 2.05
N ALA A 266 -5.22 -6.73 2.88
CA ALA A 266 -4.14 -7.63 2.48
C ALA A 266 -4.53 -8.53 1.29
N ALA A 267 -5.75 -9.08 1.28
CA ALA A 267 -6.27 -9.87 0.18
C ALA A 267 -6.34 -9.05 -1.12
N GLU A 268 -6.76 -7.78 -1.06
CA GLU A 268 -6.76 -6.87 -2.21
C GLU A 268 -5.36 -6.66 -2.78
N PHE A 269 -4.36 -6.38 -1.92
CA PHE A 269 -2.97 -6.23 -2.37
C PHE A 269 -2.45 -7.50 -3.04
N ILE A 270 -2.76 -8.67 -2.48
CA ILE A 270 -2.31 -9.96 -3.01
C ILE A 270 -2.98 -10.25 -4.37
N LEU A 271 -4.29 -10.03 -4.47
CA LEU A 271 -5.06 -10.13 -5.71
C LEU A 271 -4.50 -9.22 -6.82
N MET A 272 -3.98 -8.05 -6.44
CA MET A 272 -3.36 -7.09 -7.36
C MET A 272 -1.86 -7.35 -7.63
N GLY A 273 -1.32 -8.47 -7.18
CA GLY A 273 0.01 -8.95 -7.57
C GLY A 273 1.08 -8.94 -6.46
N ALA A 274 0.74 -8.47 -5.24
CA ALA A 274 1.66 -8.64 -4.11
C ALA A 274 1.77 -10.13 -3.72
N THR A 275 2.98 -10.60 -3.42
CA THR A 275 3.22 -11.94 -2.87
C THR A 275 2.99 -11.99 -1.35
N GLY A 276 3.23 -10.87 -0.68
CA GLY A 276 3.00 -10.67 0.75
C GLY A 276 2.87 -9.19 1.05
N VAL A 277 2.58 -8.86 2.31
CA VAL A 277 2.32 -7.47 2.71
C VAL A 277 3.15 -7.05 3.92
N GLN A 278 3.59 -5.80 3.94
CA GLN A 278 4.17 -5.17 5.13
C GLN A 278 3.19 -4.18 5.76
N VAL A 279 3.14 -4.18 7.09
CA VAL A 279 2.20 -3.40 7.89
C VAL A 279 2.96 -2.56 8.93
N CYS A 280 2.52 -1.33 9.13
CA CYS A 280 3.13 -0.40 10.07
C CYS A 280 2.08 0.32 10.91
N THR A 281 1.29 1.19 10.27
CA THR A 281 0.33 2.07 10.95
C THR A 281 -0.68 1.31 11.79
N ALA A 282 -1.18 0.17 11.29
CA ALA A 282 -2.14 -0.64 12.02
C ALA A 282 -1.53 -1.25 13.30
N ALA A 283 -0.29 -1.77 13.23
CA ALA A 283 0.43 -2.26 14.41
C ALA A 283 0.76 -1.13 15.40
N MET A 284 1.09 0.08 14.92
CA MET A 284 1.29 1.26 15.78
C MET A 284 0.00 1.70 16.48
N HIS A 285 -1.16 1.54 15.83
CA HIS A 285 -2.44 2.00 16.35
C HIS A 285 -3.11 0.97 17.28
N HIS A 286 -3.00 -0.32 16.97
CA HIS A 286 -3.75 -1.40 17.63
C HIS A 286 -2.86 -2.41 18.37
N GLY A 287 -1.53 -2.31 18.27
CA GLY A 287 -0.60 -3.27 18.85
C GLY A 287 -0.38 -4.49 17.96
N PHE A 288 0.49 -5.41 18.41
CA PHE A 288 0.90 -6.57 17.59
C PHE A 288 -0.17 -7.64 17.42
N SER A 289 -1.11 -7.76 18.35
CA SER A 289 -2.18 -8.77 18.30
C SER A 289 -3.18 -8.55 17.15
N ILE A 290 -3.17 -7.38 16.50
CA ILE A 290 -3.99 -7.15 15.30
C ILE A 290 -3.73 -8.21 14.21
N VAL A 291 -2.53 -8.81 14.19
CA VAL A 291 -2.20 -9.85 13.21
C VAL A 291 -3.04 -11.12 13.38
N GLU A 292 -3.56 -11.39 14.58
CA GLU A 292 -4.42 -12.54 14.86
C GLU A 292 -5.71 -12.42 14.04
N ASP A 293 -6.40 -11.28 14.13
CA ASP A 293 -7.59 -10.97 13.33
C ASP A 293 -7.31 -10.99 11.81
N MET A 294 -6.11 -10.54 11.42
CA MET A 294 -5.70 -10.55 10.01
C MET A 294 -5.47 -11.98 9.48
N ILE A 295 -4.86 -12.84 10.29
CA ILE A 295 -4.62 -14.25 9.96
C ILE A 295 -5.94 -15.02 9.90
N ASP A 296 -6.78 -14.88 10.92
CA ASP A 296 -8.05 -15.60 11.01
C ASP A 296 -8.99 -15.18 9.89
N GLY A 297 -9.12 -13.87 9.65
CA GLY A 297 -9.97 -13.35 8.59
C GLY A 297 -9.52 -13.79 7.18
N LEU A 298 -8.20 -13.80 6.91
CA LEU A 298 -7.69 -14.27 5.63
C LEU A 298 -7.89 -15.79 5.46
N ASN A 299 -7.64 -16.58 6.51
CA ASN A 299 -7.90 -18.02 6.49
C ASN A 299 -9.36 -18.34 6.20
N ASN A 300 -10.29 -17.70 6.93
CA ASN A 300 -11.72 -17.94 6.76
C ASN A 300 -12.17 -17.55 5.35
N TYR A 301 -11.70 -16.42 4.83
CA TYR A 301 -11.98 -16.01 3.45
C TYR A 301 -11.52 -17.04 2.42
N LEU A 302 -10.30 -17.58 2.58
CA LEU A 302 -9.77 -18.60 1.67
C LEU A 302 -10.56 -19.91 1.77
N ASP A 303 -10.86 -20.37 2.98
CA ASP A 303 -11.66 -21.58 3.23
C ASP A 303 -13.08 -21.43 2.62
N ASP A 304 -13.75 -20.29 2.82
CA ASP A 304 -15.08 -19.98 2.26
C ASP A 304 -15.09 -19.95 0.73
N LYS A 305 -13.97 -19.57 0.12
CA LYS A 305 -13.78 -19.57 -1.34
C LYS A 305 -13.29 -20.91 -1.88
N GLY A 306 -12.96 -21.87 -1.03
CA GLY A 306 -12.36 -23.15 -1.44
C GLY A 306 -10.95 -23.00 -2.04
N ILE A 307 -10.21 -21.97 -1.64
CA ILE A 307 -8.85 -21.69 -2.13
C ILE A 307 -7.85 -22.32 -1.16
N ALA A 308 -6.96 -23.18 -1.67
CA ALA A 308 -6.09 -24.01 -0.83
C ALA A 308 -4.88 -23.25 -0.27
N SER A 309 -4.35 -22.26 -1.00
CA SER A 309 -3.18 -21.48 -0.60
C SER A 309 -3.38 -19.99 -0.86
N VAL A 310 -2.86 -19.14 0.04
CA VAL A 310 -2.81 -17.69 -0.19
C VAL A 310 -2.02 -17.34 -1.46
N MET A 311 -1.03 -18.17 -1.82
CA MET A 311 -0.24 -17.97 -3.04
C MET A 311 -1.09 -18.11 -4.31
N ASP A 312 -2.23 -18.80 -4.26
CA ASP A 312 -3.15 -18.93 -5.39
C ASP A 312 -3.92 -17.62 -5.68
N LEU A 313 -3.95 -16.67 -4.73
CA LEU A 313 -4.54 -15.34 -4.92
C LEU A 313 -3.63 -14.39 -5.72
N VAL A 314 -2.32 -14.63 -5.73
CA VAL A 314 -1.34 -13.65 -6.23
C VAL A 314 -1.66 -13.28 -7.68
N GLY A 315 -2.02 -12.02 -7.89
CA GLY A 315 -2.24 -11.45 -9.22
C GLY A 315 -3.54 -11.86 -9.92
N GLN A 316 -4.46 -12.58 -9.28
CA GLN A 316 -5.71 -13.05 -9.91
C GLN A 316 -6.60 -11.92 -10.45
N SER A 317 -6.44 -10.69 -9.93
CA SER A 317 -7.17 -9.52 -10.40
C SER A 317 -6.39 -8.66 -11.41
N VAL A 318 -5.10 -8.92 -11.62
CA VAL A 318 -4.24 -8.09 -12.50
C VAL A 318 -4.76 -8.09 -13.93
N SER A 319 -5.21 -9.23 -14.45
CA SER A 319 -5.78 -9.32 -15.82
C SER A 319 -7.14 -8.63 -15.98
N ARG A 320 -7.75 -8.18 -14.88
CA ARG A 320 -9.03 -7.45 -14.87
C ARG A 320 -8.82 -5.94 -14.78
N TYR A 321 -7.59 -5.50 -14.59
CA TYR A 321 -7.21 -4.10 -14.51
C TYR A 321 -6.63 -3.69 -15.87
N SER A 322 -7.20 -2.62 -16.45
CA SER A 322 -6.91 -2.20 -17.82
C SER A 322 -6.85 -0.68 -17.90
N ASP A 323 -6.29 -0.18 -18.98
CA ASP A 323 -6.38 1.25 -19.31
C ASP A 323 -7.84 1.62 -19.60
N TRP A 324 -8.20 2.86 -19.26
CA TRP A 324 -9.57 3.36 -19.45
C TRP A 324 -10.03 3.23 -20.91
N GLY A 325 -9.10 3.37 -21.86
CA GLY A 325 -9.37 3.30 -23.29
C GLY A 325 -9.93 1.95 -23.77
N ASP A 326 -9.75 0.89 -22.96
CA ASP A 326 -10.15 -0.49 -23.27
C ASP A 326 -11.42 -0.93 -22.51
N LEU A 327 -12.03 -0.03 -21.74
CA LEU A 327 -13.31 -0.32 -21.08
C LEU A 327 -14.46 -0.33 -22.08
N ASP A 328 -15.46 -1.18 -21.83
CA ASP A 328 -16.67 -1.23 -22.66
C ASP A 328 -17.53 0.01 -22.45
N LEU A 329 -17.54 0.89 -23.46
CA LEU A 329 -18.34 2.12 -23.47
C LEU A 329 -19.85 1.86 -23.52
N ASN A 330 -20.26 0.67 -23.95
CA ASN A 330 -21.66 0.30 -24.10
C ASN A 330 -22.17 -0.50 -22.90
N TYR A 331 -21.34 -0.76 -21.90
CA TYR A 331 -21.76 -1.35 -20.63
C TYR A 331 -22.70 -0.39 -19.89
N LYS A 332 -23.89 -0.86 -19.52
CA LYS A 332 -24.91 -0.04 -18.85
C LYS A 332 -25.29 -0.62 -17.50
N VAL A 333 -25.26 0.23 -16.49
CA VAL A 333 -25.76 -0.04 -15.14
C VAL A 333 -26.63 1.13 -14.70
N VAL A 334 -27.69 0.86 -13.94
CA VAL A 334 -28.60 1.90 -13.43
C VAL A 334 -28.88 1.68 -11.95
N ALA A 335 -29.16 2.76 -11.22
CA ALA A 335 -29.52 2.66 -9.82
C ALA A 335 -30.98 2.22 -9.67
N GLU A 336 -31.23 1.35 -8.69
CA GLU A 336 -32.57 0.98 -8.22
C GLU A 336 -32.65 1.25 -6.72
N ILE A 337 -33.71 1.95 -6.29
CA ILE A 337 -33.93 2.32 -4.88
C ILE A 337 -34.99 1.41 -4.28
N ASN A 338 -34.61 0.70 -3.23
CA ASN A 338 -35.54 -0.06 -2.40
C ASN A 338 -36.17 0.86 -1.35
N ASN A 339 -37.41 1.30 -1.60
CA ASN A 339 -38.12 2.20 -0.70
C ASN A 339 -38.60 1.52 0.60
N ASP A 340 -38.61 0.18 0.69
CA ASP A 340 -38.97 -0.53 1.91
C ASP A 340 -37.88 -0.45 2.99
N VAL A 341 -36.63 -0.25 2.56
CA VAL A 341 -35.45 -0.13 3.43
C VAL A 341 -34.97 1.32 3.53
N CYS A 342 -35.39 2.18 2.61
CA CYS A 342 -35.05 3.59 2.58
C CYS A 342 -35.49 4.32 3.87
N ILE A 343 -34.57 5.08 4.45
CA ILE A 343 -34.83 5.91 5.65
C ILE A 343 -35.19 7.37 5.32
N ASN A 344 -35.44 7.68 4.03
CA ASN A 344 -35.79 9.01 3.52
C ASN A 344 -34.84 10.15 3.93
N CYS A 345 -33.53 9.87 4.07
CA CYS A 345 -32.53 10.91 4.34
C CYS A 345 -32.21 11.80 3.12
N ASN A 346 -32.70 11.42 1.93
CA ASN A 346 -32.56 12.13 0.65
C ASN A 346 -31.13 12.40 0.17
N LYS A 347 -30.09 11.84 0.80
CA LYS A 347 -28.69 12.00 0.36
C LYS A 347 -28.46 11.60 -1.09
N CYS A 348 -29.06 10.49 -1.53
CA CYS A 348 -28.96 10.02 -2.90
C CYS A 348 -29.57 11.01 -3.90
N HIS A 349 -30.75 11.57 -3.59
CA HIS A 349 -31.37 12.62 -4.39
C HIS A 349 -30.50 13.87 -4.42
N ILE A 350 -30.08 14.40 -3.27
CA ILE A 350 -29.21 15.59 -3.17
C ILE A 350 -27.92 15.41 -3.99
N ALA A 351 -27.23 14.28 -3.83
CA ALA A 351 -26.01 14.00 -4.57
C ALA A 351 -26.27 13.94 -6.09
N CYS A 352 -27.39 13.36 -6.51
CA CYS A 352 -27.74 13.29 -7.92
C CYS A 352 -28.16 14.65 -8.49
N GLU A 353 -28.97 15.38 -7.74
CA GLU A 353 -29.57 16.66 -8.13
C GLU A 353 -28.51 17.76 -8.21
N ASP A 354 -27.72 17.94 -7.16
CA ASP A 354 -26.80 19.09 -7.07
C ASP A 354 -25.47 18.84 -7.78
N THR A 355 -25.06 17.57 -7.94
CA THR A 355 -23.67 17.24 -8.34
C THR A 355 -23.54 16.16 -9.42
N SER A 356 -24.66 15.72 -10.04
CA SER A 356 -24.60 14.65 -11.04
C SER A 356 -25.60 14.85 -12.20
N HIS A 357 -26.65 14.03 -12.30
CA HIS A 357 -27.50 13.93 -13.51
C HIS A 357 -29.00 14.13 -13.26
N GLN A 358 -29.39 14.62 -12.07
CA GLN A 358 -30.79 15.00 -11.75
C GLN A 358 -31.83 13.89 -12.05
N CYS A 359 -31.45 12.61 -11.94
CA CYS A 359 -32.25 11.48 -12.41
C CYS A 359 -33.06 10.77 -11.31
N ILE A 360 -33.10 11.31 -10.09
CA ILE A 360 -33.84 10.72 -8.97
C ILE A 360 -35.00 11.64 -8.61
N ASP A 361 -36.23 11.21 -8.90
CA ASP A 361 -37.44 11.91 -8.50
C ASP A 361 -37.73 11.72 -7.01
N LEU A 362 -38.08 12.81 -6.33
CA LEU A 362 -38.70 12.81 -5.01
C LEU A 362 -40.19 13.14 -5.17
N TYR A 363 -41.06 12.22 -4.77
CA TYR A 363 -42.51 12.37 -4.86
C TYR A 363 -43.20 11.79 -3.63
N THR A 364 -44.51 11.95 -3.53
CA THR A 364 -45.30 11.41 -2.41
C THR A 364 -46.25 10.35 -2.91
N GLU A 365 -46.24 9.17 -2.28
CA GLU A 365 -47.17 8.08 -2.54
C GLU A 365 -47.79 7.61 -1.22
N SER A 366 -49.13 7.54 -1.16
CA SER A 366 -49.86 7.15 0.06
C SER A 366 -49.45 7.93 1.33
N GLY A 367 -49.09 9.22 1.16
CA GLY A 367 -48.65 10.10 2.25
C GLY A 367 -47.21 9.90 2.70
N ARG A 368 -46.42 9.04 2.04
CA ARG A 368 -45.00 8.81 2.33
C ARG A 368 -44.12 9.38 1.22
N PRO A 369 -42.97 9.99 1.56
CA PRO A 369 -41.98 10.39 0.57
C PRO A 369 -41.35 9.15 -0.07
N MET A 370 -41.30 9.14 -1.39
CA MET A 370 -40.75 8.07 -2.22
C MET A 370 -39.67 8.62 -3.13
N LEU A 371 -38.66 7.79 -3.39
CA LEU A 371 -37.59 8.10 -4.34
C LEU A 371 -37.65 7.13 -5.52
N LYS A 372 -37.54 7.65 -6.73
CA LYS A 372 -37.52 6.83 -7.95
C LYS A 372 -36.49 7.30 -8.95
N VAL A 373 -35.65 6.38 -9.41
CA VAL A 373 -34.69 6.64 -10.47
C VAL A 373 -35.43 6.64 -11.82
N ARG A 374 -35.26 7.70 -12.60
CA ARG A 374 -35.66 7.73 -14.01
C ARG A 374 -34.59 7.03 -14.83
N GLU A 375 -34.82 5.76 -15.13
CA GLU A 375 -33.83 4.85 -15.74
C GLU A 375 -33.22 5.40 -17.03
N GLN A 376 -34.00 6.11 -17.84
CA GLN A 376 -33.54 6.71 -19.09
C GLN A 376 -32.54 7.86 -18.90
N ASP A 377 -32.59 8.54 -17.75
CA ASP A 377 -31.71 9.67 -17.42
C ASP A 377 -30.51 9.20 -16.56
N CYS A 378 -30.61 8.00 -15.97
CA CYS A 378 -29.55 7.44 -15.13
C CYS A 378 -28.39 6.95 -15.99
N VAL A 379 -27.20 7.52 -15.76
CA VAL A 379 -25.97 7.13 -16.46
C VAL A 379 -25.13 6.10 -15.70
N GLY A 380 -25.59 5.62 -14.54
CA GLY A 380 -24.88 4.59 -13.79
C GLY A 380 -23.59 5.04 -13.09
N CYS A 381 -23.47 6.32 -12.70
CA CYS A 381 -22.25 6.86 -12.07
C CYS A 381 -21.92 6.33 -10.66
N ASN A 382 -22.76 5.45 -10.09
CA ASN A 382 -22.68 4.88 -8.73
C ASN A 382 -22.78 5.86 -7.56
N LEU A 383 -22.71 7.18 -7.77
CA LEU A 383 -22.63 8.18 -6.69
C LEU A 383 -23.75 8.03 -5.64
N CYS A 384 -25.00 7.89 -6.08
CA CYS A 384 -26.14 7.74 -5.19
C CYS A 384 -26.04 6.51 -4.28
N SER A 385 -25.55 5.38 -4.82
CA SER A 385 -25.32 4.16 -4.05
C SER A 385 -24.18 4.33 -3.04
N ILE A 386 -23.10 5.01 -3.41
CA ILE A 386 -21.92 5.21 -2.55
C ILE A 386 -22.23 6.12 -1.35
N VAL A 387 -23.02 7.17 -1.54
CA VAL A 387 -23.36 8.12 -0.46
C VAL A 387 -24.51 7.65 0.43
N CYS A 388 -25.22 6.58 0.04
CA CYS A 388 -26.35 6.07 0.79
C CYS A 388 -25.86 5.41 2.09
N PRO A 389 -26.37 5.83 3.27
CA PRO A 389 -25.90 5.31 4.55
C PRO A 389 -26.56 3.97 4.94
N VAL A 390 -27.38 3.40 4.07
CA VAL A 390 -28.17 2.19 4.36
C VAL A 390 -27.81 1.11 3.34
N ASP A 391 -27.21 0.04 3.83
CA ASP A 391 -26.87 -1.12 3.02
C ASP A 391 -28.13 -1.71 2.38
N GLY A 392 -28.05 -2.02 1.09
CA GLY A 392 -29.16 -2.61 0.32
C GLY A 392 -30.29 -1.64 -0.04
N ALA A 393 -30.25 -0.37 0.40
CA ALA A 393 -31.27 0.61 0.01
C ALA A 393 -31.14 1.04 -1.45
N ILE A 394 -29.94 0.98 -2.02
CA ILE A 394 -29.68 1.27 -3.44
C ILE A 394 -28.82 0.15 -4.01
N SER A 395 -29.24 -0.39 -5.14
CA SER A 395 -28.48 -1.38 -5.90
C SER A 395 -28.15 -0.85 -7.29
N MET A 396 -26.97 -1.17 -7.80
CA MET A 396 -26.58 -0.88 -9.17
C MET A 396 -26.87 -2.13 -10.01
N VAL A 397 -27.85 -2.04 -10.91
CA VAL A 397 -28.34 -3.18 -11.68
C VAL A 397 -27.92 -3.04 -13.14
N GLU A 398 -27.26 -4.08 -13.66
CA GLU A 398 -26.85 -4.14 -15.06
C GLU A 398 -28.08 -4.15 -15.97
N ARG A 399 -28.01 -3.37 -17.05
CA ARG A 399 -29.03 -3.33 -18.09
C ARG A 399 -28.39 -3.76 -19.39
N LYS A 400 -29.05 -4.67 -20.10
CA LYS A 400 -28.59 -5.10 -21.42
C LYS A 400 -28.60 -3.90 -22.37
N SER A 401 -27.43 -3.57 -22.88
CA SER A 401 -27.30 -2.62 -23.97
C SER A 401 -27.80 -3.27 -25.27
N SER A 402 -28.49 -2.50 -26.10
CA SER A 402 -28.84 -2.90 -27.46
C SER A 402 -27.67 -2.74 -28.43
N ILE A 403 -26.58 -2.11 -27.99
CA ILE A 403 -25.36 -1.85 -28.75
C ILE A 403 -24.30 -2.86 -28.30
N ALA A 404 -23.61 -3.47 -29.26
CA ALA A 404 -22.52 -4.40 -28.98
C ALA A 404 -21.38 -3.71 -28.20
N PRO A 405 -20.64 -4.42 -27.33
CA PRO A 405 -19.50 -3.86 -26.61
C PRO A 405 -18.52 -3.14 -27.54
N MET A 406 -18.00 -1.99 -27.11
CA MET A 406 -17.04 -1.20 -27.88
C MET A 406 -16.14 -0.41 -26.95
N THR A 407 -14.84 -0.48 -27.18
CA THR A 407 -13.86 0.32 -26.42
C THR A 407 -13.71 1.73 -26.98
N TRP A 408 -13.12 2.64 -26.19
CA TRP A 408 -12.78 3.97 -26.70
C TRP A 408 -11.77 3.91 -27.84
N ASN A 409 -10.76 3.05 -27.73
CA ASN A 409 -9.73 2.88 -28.75
C ASN A 409 -10.33 2.37 -30.09
N GLU A 410 -11.27 1.42 -30.02
CA GLU A 410 -12.03 0.96 -31.19
C GLU A 410 -12.88 2.08 -31.80
N ARG A 411 -13.61 2.82 -30.95
CA ARG A 411 -14.43 3.95 -31.38
C ARG A 411 -13.60 5.02 -32.10
N GLN A 412 -12.44 5.39 -31.57
CA GLN A 412 -11.55 6.38 -32.19
C GLN A 412 -11.00 5.90 -33.53
N SER A 413 -10.67 4.61 -33.64
CA SER A 413 -10.20 3.99 -34.88
C SER A 413 -11.29 4.04 -35.97
N LEU A 414 -12.54 3.72 -35.62
CA LEU A 414 -13.68 3.81 -36.54
C LEU A 414 -13.91 5.25 -37.01
N ILE A 415 -13.97 6.22 -36.11
CA ILE A 415 -14.15 7.64 -36.46
C ILE A 415 -13.05 8.13 -37.40
N SER A 416 -11.80 7.76 -37.12
CA SER A 416 -10.64 8.14 -37.95
C SER A 416 -10.70 7.55 -39.35
N ASN A 417 -11.28 6.35 -39.50
CA ASN A 417 -11.46 5.70 -40.80
C ASN A 417 -12.60 6.30 -41.63
N PHE A 418 -13.62 6.89 -40.99
CA PHE A 418 -14.69 7.63 -41.70
C PHE A 418 -14.28 9.05 -42.10
N ALA A 419 -13.24 9.60 -41.47
CA ALA A 419 -12.70 10.93 -41.76
C ALA A 419 -11.66 10.94 -42.91
N LYS A 420 -11.26 9.76 -43.40
CA LYS A 420 -10.43 9.56 -44.60
C LYS A 420 -11.31 9.14 -45.76
#